data_AF-A0A6A4XDP3-F1
#
_entry.id   AF-A0A6A4XDP3-F1
#
_cell.length_a   1.000
_cell.length_b   1.000
_cell.length_c   1.000
_cell.angle_alpha   90.00
_cell.angle_beta   90.00
_cell.angle_gamma   90.00
#
_symmetry.space_group_name_H-M   'P 1'
#
loop_
_entity.id
_entity.type
_entity.pdbx_description
1 polymer ?
#
loop_
_entity_poly.entity_id
_entity_poly.type
_entity_poly.pdbx_seq_one_letter_code
_entity_poly.pdbx_strand_id
1 'polypeptide(L)'
;MQSDNRTGLGSTIADAMERRQRTLFEYDAFLVALYVDVRYRLLLDEVDIRQAERAFTSVVHRERQLRRGMERPSENRTGQQTDGATGSKDGSGSSEDELERDLDALQQQRQQKAEEQQPSLIEDLEKVSKLQARTKCKTAYDGIADGFPAQLQPAAWTLTALPVTQVSVERLFSALKYIVSDARSSRKPDLVEAVLLLRTNW
;
A
#
# COMPACT_ATOMS: atom_id res chain seq x y z
N MET A 1 12.84 -41.61 -31.33
CA MET A 1 13.35 -41.65 -29.94
C MET A 1 14.52 -40.68 -29.87
N GLN A 2 14.27 -39.46 -29.40
CA GLN A 2 15.32 -38.48 -29.10
C GLN A 2 15.24 -38.17 -27.62
N SER A 3 16.34 -38.48 -26.96
CA SER A 3 16.55 -38.54 -25.52
C SER A 3 16.40 -37.19 -24.84
N ASP A 4 15.48 -37.15 -23.87
CA ASP A 4 15.35 -36.13 -22.83
C ASP A 4 16.69 -35.89 -22.14
N ASN A 5 17.29 -34.73 -22.42
CA ASN A 5 18.41 -34.19 -21.67
C ASN A 5 18.03 -32.83 -21.07
N ARG A 6 16.81 -32.75 -20.52
CA ARG A 6 16.44 -31.69 -19.57
C ARG A 6 17.17 -31.98 -18.26
N THR A 7 18.36 -31.40 -18.14
CA THR A 7 19.23 -31.47 -16.97
C THR A 7 18.44 -31.25 -15.67
N GLY A 8 18.61 -32.12 -14.67
CA GLY A 8 17.83 -32.10 -13.41
C GLY A 8 17.87 -30.77 -12.64
N LEU A 9 18.84 -29.90 -12.92
CA LEU A 9 18.86 -28.53 -12.40
C LEU A 9 17.76 -27.65 -13.02
N GLY A 10 17.54 -27.75 -14.34
CA GLY A 10 16.52 -26.97 -15.04
C GLY A 10 15.10 -27.32 -14.60
N SER A 11 14.82 -28.61 -14.37
CA SER A 11 13.53 -29.04 -13.78
C SER A 11 13.38 -28.54 -12.35
N THR A 12 14.43 -28.62 -11.53
CA THR A 12 14.40 -28.13 -10.14
C THR A 12 14.14 -26.62 -10.06
N ILE A 13 14.75 -25.84 -10.96
CA ILE A 13 14.50 -24.39 -11.05
C ILE A 13 13.06 -24.12 -11.49
N ALA A 14 12.55 -24.84 -12.49
CA ALA A 14 11.16 -24.69 -12.93
C ALA A 14 10.17 -24.99 -11.79
N ASP A 15 10.38 -26.08 -11.05
CA ASP A 15 9.54 -26.46 -9.90
C ASP A 15 9.61 -25.43 -8.76
N ALA A 16 10.78 -24.82 -8.54
CA ALA A 16 10.95 -23.75 -7.57
C ALA A 16 10.25 -22.46 -8.01
N MET A 17 10.32 -22.10 -9.29
CA MET A 17 9.65 -20.94 -9.86
C MET A 17 8.12 -21.11 -9.81
N GLU A 18 7.62 -22.29 -10.15
CA GLU A 18 6.18 -22.57 -10.12
C GLU A 18 5.62 -22.49 -8.69
N ARG A 19 6.31 -23.08 -7.71
CA ARG A 19 5.95 -22.94 -6.29
C ARG A 19 5.92 -21.49 -5.85
N ARG A 20 6.97 -20.74 -6.17
CA ARG A 20 7.05 -19.31 -5.82
C ARG A 20 5.95 -18.51 -6.48
N GLN A 21 5.64 -18.78 -7.74
CA GLN A 21 4.55 -18.12 -8.46
C GLN A 21 3.22 -18.33 -7.74
N ARG A 22 2.88 -19.58 -7.37
CA ARG A 22 1.65 -19.85 -6.62
C ARG A 22 1.57 -19.05 -5.32
N THR A 23 2.64 -19.06 -4.52
CA THR A 23 2.69 -18.29 -3.27
C THR A 23 2.56 -16.78 -3.48
N LEU A 24 3.07 -16.23 -4.59
CA LEU A 24 2.92 -14.80 -4.88
C LEU A 24 1.47 -14.44 -5.21
N PHE A 25 0.75 -15.28 -5.96
CA PHE A 25 -0.65 -15.04 -6.29
C PHE A 25 -1.60 -15.22 -5.10
N GLU A 26 -1.16 -15.85 -4.00
CA GLU A 26 -1.91 -15.88 -2.74
C GLU A 26 -1.88 -14.53 -1.98
N TYR A 27 -0.97 -13.61 -2.35
CA TYR A 27 -0.76 -12.36 -1.61
C TYR A 27 -1.50 -11.17 -2.23
N ASP A 28 -2.40 -10.56 -1.46
CA ASP A 28 -3.24 -9.45 -1.93
C ASP A 28 -2.42 -8.28 -2.50
N ALA A 29 -1.32 -7.88 -1.86
CA ALA A 29 -0.56 -6.73 -2.37
C ALA A 29 0.14 -7.04 -3.71
N PHE A 30 0.48 -8.32 -3.96
CA PHE A 30 1.04 -8.74 -5.24
C PHE A 30 -0.04 -8.71 -6.32
N LEU A 31 -1.22 -9.26 -6.03
CA LEU A 31 -2.37 -9.23 -6.95
C LEU A 31 -2.77 -7.80 -7.30
N VAL A 32 -2.85 -6.91 -6.30
CA VAL A 32 -3.17 -5.49 -6.50
C VAL A 32 -2.11 -4.78 -7.33
N ALA A 33 -0.82 -5.04 -7.09
CA ALA A 33 0.25 -4.45 -7.88
C ALA A 33 0.16 -4.89 -9.36
N LEU A 34 -0.16 -6.17 -9.62
CA LEU A 34 -0.35 -6.68 -10.97
C LEU A 34 -1.62 -6.14 -11.62
N TYR A 35 -2.68 -5.94 -10.85
CA TYR A 35 -3.95 -5.37 -11.30
C TYR A 35 -3.81 -3.91 -11.72
N VAL A 36 -3.06 -3.13 -10.95
CA VAL A 36 -2.78 -1.71 -11.25
C VAL A 36 -1.84 -1.57 -12.45
N ASP A 37 -0.89 -2.49 -12.65
CA ASP A 37 -0.05 -2.48 -13.84
C ASP A 37 -0.80 -3.02 -15.07
N VAL A 38 -1.45 -2.10 -15.80
CA VAL A 38 -2.21 -2.36 -17.04
C VAL A 38 -1.42 -3.09 -18.14
N ARG A 39 -0.09 -3.22 -18.01
CA ARG A 39 0.74 -4.00 -18.94
C ARG A 39 0.68 -5.50 -18.66
N TYR A 40 0.46 -5.87 -17.39
CA TYR A 40 0.52 -7.24 -16.90
C TYR A 40 -0.82 -7.75 -16.37
N ARG A 41 -1.86 -6.92 -16.37
CA ARG A 41 -3.20 -7.29 -15.92
C ARG A 41 -3.78 -8.54 -16.60
N LEU A 42 -3.37 -8.83 -17.83
CA LEU A 42 -3.73 -10.07 -18.56
C LEU A 42 -3.30 -11.38 -17.87
N LEU A 43 -2.39 -11.30 -16.89
CA LEU A 43 -1.91 -12.47 -16.14
C LEU A 43 -2.86 -12.89 -15.02
N LEU A 44 -3.84 -12.05 -14.66
CA LEU A 44 -4.83 -12.32 -13.64
C LEU A 44 -6.04 -13.00 -14.27
N ASP A 45 -6.56 -14.03 -13.60
CA ASP A 45 -7.85 -14.61 -13.94
C ASP A 45 -9.02 -13.83 -13.29
N GLU A 46 -10.25 -14.23 -13.58
CA GLU A 46 -11.45 -13.57 -13.02
C GLU A 46 -11.55 -13.65 -11.49
N VAL A 47 -10.93 -14.65 -10.86
CA VAL A 47 -10.92 -14.79 -9.40
C VAL A 47 -9.92 -13.81 -8.82
N ASP A 48 -8.71 -13.79 -9.37
CA ASP A 48 -7.62 -12.89 -9.01
C ASP A 48 -8.02 -11.43 -9.20
N ILE A 49 -8.70 -11.10 -10.31
CA ILE A 49 -9.21 -9.74 -10.58
C ILE A 49 -10.17 -9.30 -9.48
N ARG A 50 -11.15 -10.12 -9.11
CA ARG A 50 -12.10 -9.78 -8.03
C ARG A 50 -11.42 -9.60 -6.68
N GLN A 51 -10.40 -10.41 -6.39
CA GLN A 51 -9.62 -10.30 -5.17
C GLN A 51 -8.79 -9.00 -5.17
N ALA A 52 -8.11 -8.72 -6.28
CA ALA A 52 -7.33 -7.51 -6.47
C ALA A 52 -8.20 -6.24 -6.43
N GLU A 53 -9.41 -6.25 -6.98
CA GLU A 53 -10.36 -5.13 -6.90
C GLU A 53 -10.72 -4.81 -5.46
N ARG A 54 -11.10 -5.81 -4.66
CA ARG A 54 -11.44 -5.63 -3.24
C ARG A 54 -10.27 -5.07 -2.45
N ALA A 55 -9.09 -5.64 -2.66
CA ALA A 55 -7.87 -5.20 -1.99
C ALA A 55 -7.45 -3.79 -2.46
N PHE A 56 -7.60 -3.45 -3.75
CA PHE A 56 -7.34 -2.12 -4.28
C PHE A 56 -8.29 -1.08 -3.68
N THR A 57 -9.60 -1.38 -3.58
CA THR A 57 -10.56 -0.52 -2.90
C THR A 57 -10.16 -0.24 -1.45
N SER A 58 -9.72 -1.26 -0.71
CA SER A 58 -9.18 -1.08 0.65
C SER A 58 -7.97 -0.13 0.68
N VAL A 59 -7.03 -0.29 -0.26
CA VAL A 59 -5.86 0.59 -0.37
C VAL A 59 -6.28 2.03 -0.68
N VAL A 60 -7.22 2.24 -1.58
CA VAL A 60 -7.75 3.59 -1.92
C VAL A 60 -8.37 4.25 -0.69
N HIS A 61 -9.21 3.54 0.07
CA HIS A 61 -9.77 4.07 1.31
C HIS A 61 -8.68 4.43 2.32
N ARG A 62 -7.67 3.55 2.46
CA ARG A 62 -6.57 3.78 3.40
C ARG A 62 -5.72 4.99 3.02
N GLU A 63 -5.41 5.14 1.73
CA GLU A 63 -4.65 6.27 1.18
C GLU A 63 -5.35 7.60 1.47
N ARG A 64 -6.68 7.64 1.26
CA ARG A 64 -7.51 8.82 1.55
C ARG A 64 -7.56 9.17 3.04
N GLN A 65 -7.72 8.16 3.90
CA GLN A 65 -7.71 8.37 5.36
C GLN A 65 -6.38 8.97 5.83
N LEU A 66 -5.26 8.49 5.31
CA LEU A 66 -3.93 9.00 5.65
C LEU A 66 -3.75 10.44 5.18
N ARG A 67 -4.20 10.79 3.98
CA ARG A 67 -4.17 12.18 3.48
C ARG A 67 -4.96 13.13 4.38
N ARG A 68 -6.22 12.77 4.71
CA ARG A 68 -7.07 13.57 5.61
C ARG A 68 -6.49 13.70 7.02
N GLY A 69 -5.82 12.66 7.51
CA GLY A 69 -5.14 12.69 8.82
C GLY A 69 -3.95 13.65 8.84
N MET A 70 -3.27 13.83 7.71
CA MET A 70 -2.14 14.75 7.56
C MET A 70 -2.59 16.22 7.43
N GLU A 71 -3.81 16.45 6.95
CA GLU A 71 -4.40 17.79 6.78
C GLU A 71 -5.02 18.36 8.06
N ARG A 72 -5.16 17.57 9.14
CA ARG A 72 -5.60 18.11 10.43
C ARG A 72 -4.46 18.96 11.02
N PRO A 73 -4.66 20.26 11.26
CA PRO A 73 -3.68 21.06 11.97
C PRO A 73 -3.44 20.40 13.33
N SER A 74 -2.16 20.21 13.68
CA SER A 74 -1.77 19.83 15.04
C SER A 74 -2.34 20.90 15.99
N GLU A 75 -3.49 20.62 16.61
CA GLU A 75 -4.03 21.45 17.67
C GLU A 75 -2.97 21.49 18.78
N ASN A 76 -2.40 22.69 18.94
CA ASN A 76 -1.50 23.04 20.01
C ASN A 76 -2.11 22.63 21.34
N ARG A 77 -1.63 21.52 21.91
CA ARG A 77 -1.76 21.25 23.34
C ARG A 77 -0.82 22.17 24.10
N THR A 78 -1.15 23.47 24.12
CA THR A 78 -0.62 24.37 25.15
C THR A 78 -1.47 24.15 26.39
N GLY A 79 -0.90 23.50 27.39
CA GLY A 79 -1.57 23.26 28.66
C GLY A 79 -1.99 24.59 29.29
N GLN A 80 -3.30 24.81 29.40
CA GLN A 80 -3.84 25.84 30.25
C GLN A 80 -4.20 25.19 31.59
N GLN A 81 -3.32 25.43 32.56
CA GLN A 81 -3.51 25.10 33.96
C GLN A 81 -4.84 25.67 34.45
N THR A 82 -5.57 24.80 35.13
CA THR A 82 -6.74 25.04 35.95
C THR A 82 -6.44 26.02 37.08
N ASP A 83 -7.35 26.96 37.35
CA ASP A 83 -7.68 27.34 38.72
C ASP A 83 -9.02 28.09 38.79
N GLY A 84 -9.91 27.62 39.68
CA GLY A 84 -10.84 28.50 40.41
C GLY A 84 -12.35 28.39 40.15
N ALA A 85 -13.01 27.55 40.97
CA ALA A 85 -14.19 27.90 41.78
C ALA A 85 -15.65 27.67 41.26
N THR A 86 -16.19 26.54 41.76
CA THR A 86 -17.46 26.38 42.53
C THR A 86 -18.83 26.47 41.84
N GLY A 87 -19.59 25.37 41.93
CA GLY A 87 -21.04 25.37 41.76
C GLY A 87 -21.65 23.97 41.67
N SER A 88 -21.83 23.30 42.82
CA SER A 88 -22.58 22.04 42.95
C SER A 88 -23.96 22.08 42.27
N LYS A 89 -24.25 21.02 41.52
CA LYS A 89 -25.58 20.38 41.53
C LYS A 89 -25.42 18.90 41.17
N ASP A 90 -25.49 18.07 42.20
CA ASP A 90 -25.82 16.65 42.07
C ASP A 90 -27.19 16.52 41.40
N GLY A 91 -27.28 15.64 40.42
CA GLY A 91 -28.55 15.33 39.75
C GLY A 91 -28.40 14.30 38.64
N SER A 92 -28.51 13.03 39.02
CA SER A 92 -28.82 11.87 38.16
C SER A 92 -27.74 11.47 37.14
N GLY A 93 -26.94 10.47 37.52
CA GLY A 93 -26.13 9.68 36.58
C GLY A 93 -27.05 8.96 35.58
N SER A 94 -27.33 9.63 34.47
CA SER A 94 -27.95 9.05 33.29
C SER A 94 -26.89 8.23 32.57
N SER A 95 -26.95 6.91 32.71
CA SER A 95 -26.16 5.97 31.89
C SER A 95 -26.54 6.04 30.40
N GLU A 96 -27.58 6.80 30.04
CA GLU A 96 -27.98 7.02 28.65
C GLU A 96 -26.99 7.93 27.91
N ASP A 97 -26.30 8.84 28.60
CA ASP A 97 -25.39 9.81 27.96
C ASP A 97 -24.11 9.19 27.39
N GLU A 98 -23.57 8.14 28.00
CA GLU A 98 -22.35 7.48 27.49
C GLU A 98 -22.64 6.59 26.28
N LEU A 99 -23.72 5.81 26.34
CA LEU A 99 -24.15 4.96 25.23
C LEU A 99 -24.61 5.80 24.03
N GLU A 100 -25.33 6.89 24.27
CA GLU A 100 -25.79 7.79 23.20
C GLU A 100 -24.61 8.51 22.53
N ARG A 101 -23.58 8.93 23.28
CA ARG A 101 -22.32 9.44 22.71
C ARG A 101 -21.59 8.40 21.87
N ASP A 102 -21.53 7.15 22.32
CA ASP A 102 -20.90 6.06 21.57
C ASP A 102 -21.69 5.73 20.29
N LEU A 103 -23.02 5.76 20.35
CA LEU A 103 -23.90 5.58 19.19
C LEU A 103 -23.78 6.74 18.21
N ASP A 104 -23.68 7.98 18.69
CA ASP A 104 -23.44 9.16 17.87
C ASP A 104 -22.06 9.12 17.21
N ALA A 105 -21.03 8.69 17.94
CA ALA A 105 -19.70 8.48 17.39
C ALA A 105 -19.71 7.38 16.31
N LEU A 106 -20.46 6.30 16.53
CA LEU A 106 -20.63 5.23 15.54
C LEU A 106 -21.43 5.69 14.32
N GLN A 107 -22.46 6.51 14.52
CA GLN A 107 -23.27 7.09 13.46
C GLN A 107 -22.47 8.09 12.62
N GLN A 108 -21.68 8.95 13.26
CA GLN A 108 -20.74 9.85 12.58
C GLN A 108 -19.66 9.06 11.83
N GLN A 109 -19.14 7.97 12.41
CA GLN A 109 -18.18 7.09 11.73
C GLN A 109 -18.82 6.39 10.51
N ARG A 110 -20.10 5.98 10.61
CA ARG A 110 -20.84 5.40 9.48
C ARG A 110 -21.16 6.44 8.41
N GLN A 111 -21.53 7.66 8.80
CA GLN A 111 -21.76 8.77 7.88
C GLN A 111 -20.46 9.17 7.17
N GLN A 112 -19.33 9.24 7.87
CA GLN A 112 -18.02 9.45 7.27
C GLN A 112 -17.64 8.33 6.29
N LYS A 113 -17.93 7.06 6.62
CA LYS A 113 -17.76 5.93 5.68
C LYS A 113 -18.70 6.02 4.47
N ALA A 114 -19.93 6.50 4.64
CA ALA A 114 -20.89 6.70 3.57
C ALA A 114 -20.51 7.90 2.68
N GLU A 115 -19.98 8.97 3.24
CA GLU A 115 -19.41 10.10 2.51
C GLU A 115 -18.09 9.73 1.82
N GLU A 116 -17.32 8.76 2.34
CA GLU A 116 -16.18 8.15 1.65
C GLU A 116 -16.63 7.32 0.45
N GLN A 117 -17.84 6.75 0.48
CA GLN A 117 -18.53 6.12 -0.64
C GLN A 117 -19.28 7.19 -1.47
N GLN A 118 -18.57 8.21 -1.94
CA GLN A 118 -19.16 9.09 -2.93
C GLN A 118 -19.52 8.29 -4.19
N PRO A 119 -20.68 8.53 -4.83
CA PRO A 119 -21.06 7.85 -6.06
C PRO A 119 -19.97 7.97 -7.15
N SER A 120 -19.22 9.07 -7.15
CA SER A 120 -18.06 9.30 -8.02
C SER A 120 -16.92 8.29 -7.84
N LEU A 121 -16.66 7.80 -6.62
CA LEU A 121 -15.60 6.82 -6.37
C LEU A 121 -15.99 5.43 -6.88
N ILE A 122 -17.26 5.04 -6.71
CA ILE A 122 -17.76 3.76 -7.22
C ILE A 122 -17.68 3.75 -8.75
N GLU A 123 -18.11 4.83 -9.40
CA GLU A 123 -17.99 5.01 -10.84
C GLU A 123 -16.52 4.98 -11.32
N ASP A 124 -15.62 5.61 -10.58
CA ASP A 124 -14.19 5.63 -10.91
C ASP A 124 -13.54 4.25 -10.75
N LEU A 125 -13.91 3.47 -9.73
CA LEU A 125 -13.46 2.09 -9.57
C LEU A 125 -13.99 1.18 -10.69
N GLU A 126 -15.24 1.37 -11.12
CA GLU A 126 -15.80 0.66 -12.27
C GLU A 126 -15.11 1.01 -13.59
N LYS A 127 -14.65 2.26 -13.77
CA LYS A 127 -13.86 2.62 -14.96
C LYS A 127 -12.55 1.84 -14.98
N VAL A 128 -11.91 1.70 -13.82
CA VAL A 128 -10.66 0.92 -13.70
C VAL A 128 -10.91 -0.56 -13.98
N SER A 129 -12.00 -1.16 -13.50
CA SER A 129 -12.30 -2.57 -13.80
C SER A 129 -12.51 -2.81 -15.30
N LYS A 130 -13.07 -1.84 -16.02
CA LYS A 130 -13.31 -1.91 -17.48
C LYS A 130 -12.09 -1.60 -18.35
N LEU A 131 -10.94 -1.23 -17.77
CA LEU A 131 -9.71 -1.00 -18.54
C LEU A 131 -9.30 -2.26 -19.32
N GLN A 132 -8.64 -2.05 -20.46
CA GLN A 132 -8.15 -3.18 -21.26
C GLN A 132 -7.13 -4.00 -20.46
N ALA A 133 -7.15 -5.32 -20.64
CA ALA A 133 -6.23 -6.24 -19.97
C ALA A 133 -4.75 -6.02 -20.34
N ARG A 134 -4.47 -5.34 -21.45
CA ARG A 134 -3.12 -4.99 -21.87
C ARG A 134 -3.08 -3.64 -22.58
N THR A 135 -2.52 -2.64 -21.91
CA THR A 135 -2.17 -1.35 -22.52
C THR A 135 -0.68 -1.32 -22.89
N LYS A 136 -0.36 -0.84 -24.08
CA LYS A 136 1.03 -0.64 -24.51
C LYS A 136 1.54 0.71 -24.00
N CYS A 137 2.16 0.73 -22.83
CA CYS A 137 2.84 1.89 -22.28
C CYS A 137 4.29 1.56 -21.89
N LYS A 138 5.16 2.59 -21.79
CA LYS A 138 6.58 2.41 -21.45
C LYS A 138 6.74 1.99 -19.99
N THR A 139 6.06 2.70 -19.09
CA THR A 139 6.08 2.44 -17.66
C THR A 139 4.67 2.20 -17.11
N ALA A 140 4.59 1.57 -15.94
CA ALA A 140 3.33 1.45 -15.21
C ALA A 140 2.75 2.84 -14.86
N TYR A 141 3.61 3.81 -14.54
CA TYR A 141 3.23 5.19 -14.23
C TYR A 141 2.52 5.87 -15.41
N ASP A 142 3.02 5.70 -16.63
CA ASP A 142 2.37 6.25 -17.84
C ASP A 142 0.97 5.64 -18.03
N GLY A 143 0.85 4.32 -17.85
CA GLY A 143 -0.43 3.62 -17.97
C GLY A 143 -1.45 4.07 -16.92
N ILE A 144 -0.99 4.39 -15.71
CA ILE A 144 -1.82 4.93 -14.63
C ILE A 144 -2.23 6.37 -14.97
N ALA A 145 -1.31 7.22 -15.43
CA ALA A 145 -1.61 8.60 -15.76
C ALA A 145 -2.66 8.74 -16.88
N ASP A 146 -2.58 7.87 -17.90
CA ASP A 146 -3.48 7.91 -19.06
C ASP A 146 -4.82 7.19 -18.80
N GLY A 147 -4.82 6.13 -17.99
CA GLY A 147 -5.98 5.23 -17.83
C GLY A 147 -6.78 5.41 -16.55
N PHE A 148 -6.17 5.87 -15.46
CA PHE A 148 -6.83 5.91 -14.14
C PHE A 148 -7.45 7.27 -13.85
N PRO A 149 -8.64 7.32 -13.23
CA PRO A 149 -9.20 8.55 -12.69
C PRO A 149 -8.25 9.22 -11.69
N ALA A 150 -8.17 10.55 -11.72
CA ALA A 150 -7.24 11.34 -10.88
C ALA A 150 -7.35 11.03 -9.38
N GLN A 151 -8.55 10.65 -8.94
CA GLN A 151 -8.85 10.27 -7.56
C GLN A 151 -8.22 8.94 -7.11
N LEU A 152 -7.86 8.07 -8.05
CA LEU A 152 -7.32 6.73 -7.79
C LEU A 152 -5.82 6.63 -8.11
N GLN A 153 -5.28 7.57 -8.89
CA GLN A 153 -3.87 7.62 -9.26
C GLN A 153 -2.91 7.58 -8.06
N PRO A 154 -3.14 8.30 -6.95
CA PRO A 154 -2.24 8.22 -5.79
C PRO A 154 -2.07 6.84 -5.19
N ALA A 155 -3.18 6.10 -5.04
CA ALA A 155 -3.17 4.74 -4.53
C ALA A 155 -2.42 3.82 -5.51
N ALA A 156 -2.70 3.96 -6.81
CA ALA A 156 -2.05 3.20 -7.87
C ALA A 156 -0.53 3.46 -7.94
N TRP A 157 -0.08 4.71 -7.83
CA TRP A 157 1.35 5.05 -7.78
C TRP A 157 2.02 4.50 -6.53
N THR A 158 1.36 4.58 -5.37
CA THR A 158 1.89 4.04 -4.11
C THR A 158 2.14 2.53 -4.24
N LEU A 159 1.18 1.80 -4.81
CA LEU A 159 1.30 0.36 -5.07
C LEU A 159 2.41 0.04 -6.08
N THR A 160 2.56 0.86 -7.12
CA THR A 160 3.63 0.71 -8.12
C THR A 160 5.01 0.98 -7.53
N ALA A 161 5.10 1.86 -6.52
CA ALA A 161 6.33 2.18 -5.81
C ALA A 161 6.73 1.11 -4.77
N LEU A 162 5.85 0.16 -4.44
CA LEU A 162 6.18 -0.91 -3.50
C LEU A 162 7.28 -1.80 -4.10
N PRO A 163 8.41 -2.00 -3.41
CA PRO A 163 9.42 -2.96 -3.87
C PRO A 163 8.85 -4.38 -3.73
N VAL A 164 8.36 -4.94 -4.84
CA VAL A 164 7.72 -6.26 -4.84
C VAL A 164 8.73 -7.41 -4.76
N THR A 165 10.03 -7.14 -4.67
CA THR A 165 11.06 -8.20 -4.62
C THR A 165 12.09 -7.97 -3.51
N GLN A 166 12.33 -9.03 -2.74
CA GLN A 166 13.43 -9.19 -1.79
C GLN A 166 14.80 -8.85 -2.40
N VAL A 167 14.96 -8.92 -3.72
CA VAL A 167 16.24 -8.70 -4.42
C VAL A 167 16.75 -7.26 -4.30
N SER A 168 15.86 -6.25 -4.24
CA SER A 168 16.29 -4.86 -4.01
C SER A 168 16.86 -4.68 -2.59
N VAL A 169 16.24 -5.34 -1.62
CA VAL A 169 16.68 -5.40 -0.23
C VAL A 169 17.97 -6.20 -0.12
N GLU A 170 18.10 -7.33 -0.82
CA GLU A 170 19.33 -8.13 -0.85
C GLU A 170 20.50 -7.42 -1.53
N ARG A 171 20.26 -6.62 -2.58
CA ARG A 171 21.29 -5.76 -3.16
C ARG A 171 21.75 -4.71 -2.15
N LEU A 172 20.82 -4.10 -1.41
CA LEU A 172 21.13 -3.17 -0.32
C LEU A 172 21.96 -3.87 0.79
N PHE A 173 21.52 -5.02 1.28
CA PHE A 173 22.23 -5.80 2.31
C PHE A 173 23.57 -6.37 1.83
N SER A 174 23.67 -6.75 0.56
CA SER A 174 24.93 -7.15 -0.07
C SER A 174 25.87 -5.95 -0.20
N ALA A 175 25.36 -4.75 -0.49
CA ALA A 175 26.14 -3.52 -0.47
C ALA A 175 26.61 -3.16 0.95
N LEU A 176 25.78 -3.42 1.97
CA LEU A 176 26.11 -3.25 3.39
C LEU A 176 27.30 -4.12 3.82
N LYS A 177 27.53 -5.29 3.22
CA LYS A 177 28.73 -6.12 3.49
C LYS A 177 30.04 -5.35 3.26
N TYR A 178 30.08 -4.41 2.32
CA TYR A 178 31.25 -3.58 2.03
C TYR A 178 31.36 -2.33 2.93
N ILE A 179 30.29 -2.03 3.67
CA ILE A 179 30.21 -0.90 4.59
C ILE A 179 30.53 -1.35 6.03
N VAL A 180 30.03 -2.52 6.44
CA VAL A 180 30.05 -3.04 7.83
C VAL A 180 31.12 -4.13 8.03
N SER A 181 32.32 -4.01 7.45
CA SER A 181 33.43 -4.93 7.77
C SER A 181 34.10 -4.55 9.08
N ASP A 182 34.44 -5.52 9.93
CA ASP A 182 35.03 -5.37 11.27
C ASP A 182 36.25 -4.43 11.36
N ALA A 183 36.95 -4.18 10.26
CA ALA A 183 38.18 -3.39 10.24
C ALA A 183 38.00 -1.85 10.12
N ARG A 184 36.79 -1.29 10.20
CA ARG A 184 36.59 0.17 10.08
C ARG A 184 35.76 0.77 11.21
N SER A 185 36.48 1.33 12.18
CA SER A 185 36.01 2.35 13.11
C SER A 185 35.22 3.47 12.42
N SER A 186 33.98 3.71 12.88
CA SER A 186 33.23 4.97 12.77
C SER A 186 33.31 5.69 11.41
N ARG A 187 32.51 5.27 10.42
CA ARG A 187 32.22 6.13 9.26
C ARG A 187 31.16 7.17 9.64
N LYS A 188 31.33 8.40 9.14
CA LYS A 188 30.31 9.45 9.25
C LYS A 188 29.03 8.99 8.52
N PRO A 189 27.83 9.25 9.08
CA PRO A 189 26.56 8.78 8.53
C PRO A 189 26.36 9.21 7.06
N ASP A 190 26.74 10.44 6.71
CA ASP A 190 26.62 10.99 5.34
C ASP A 190 27.40 10.17 4.30
N LEU A 191 28.54 9.60 4.70
CA LEU A 191 29.38 8.81 3.80
C LEU A 191 28.84 7.39 3.61
N VAL A 192 28.09 6.89 4.61
CA VAL A 192 27.35 5.62 4.48
C VAL A 192 26.17 5.82 3.54
N GLU A 193 25.43 6.90 3.69
CA GLU A 193 24.29 7.26 2.83
C GLU A 193 24.73 7.44 1.36
N ALA A 194 25.80 8.19 1.11
CA ALA A 194 26.33 8.40 -0.24
C ALA A 194 26.74 7.08 -0.92
N VAL A 195 27.37 6.15 -0.17
CA VAL A 195 27.77 4.84 -0.69
C VAL A 195 26.54 3.96 -0.99
N LEU A 196 25.54 3.98 -0.12
CA LEU A 196 24.28 3.26 -0.35
C LEU A 196 23.57 3.80 -1.60
N LEU A 197 23.41 5.11 -1.73
CA LEU A 197 22.78 5.78 -2.88
C LEU A 197 23.47 5.45 -4.21
N LEU A 198 24.81 5.48 -4.25
CA LEU A 198 25.57 5.12 -5.44
C LEU A 198 25.38 3.67 -5.83
N ARG A 199 25.28 2.76 -4.86
CA ARG A 199 25.23 1.30 -5.11
C ARG A 199 23.83 0.75 -5.34
N THR A 200 22.79 1.43 -4.87
CA THR A 200 21.40 1.04 -5.16
C THR A 200 20.93 1.50 -6.53
N ASN A 201 21.61 2.49 -7.15
CA ASN A 201 21.19 3.13 -8.40
C ASN A 201 22.12 2.88 -9.61
N TRP A 202 23.23 2.16 -9.45
CA TRP A 202 24.17 1.79 -10.53
C TRP A 202 24.36 0.28 -10.64
#